data_AF-A0A6J7QSF3-F1
#
_entry.id   AF-A0A6J7QSF3-F1
#
_cell.length_a   1.000
_cell.length_b   1.000
_cell.length_c   1.000
_cell.angle_alpha   90.00
_cell.angle_beta   90.00
_cell.angle_gamma   90.00
#
_symmetry.space_group_name_H-M   'P 1'
#
loop_
_entity.id
_entity.type
_entity.pdbx_description
1 polymer ?
#
loop_
_entity_poly.entity_id
_entity_poly.type
_entity_poly.pdbx_seq_one_letter_code
_entity_poly.pdbx_strand_id
1 'polypeptide(L)' 'MDLVLEDDARNIVGLEVKSSATVQARDFAGLEYLSAVTGTRFKMGVVLYMGKAAVRFGPRLWALPLSALWI' A
#
# COMPACT_ATOMS: atom_id res chain seq x y z
N MET A 1 -6.59 -0.88 6.81
CA MET A 1 -6.93 -1.35 5.45
C MET A 1 -8.13 -0.54 4.99
N ASP A 2 -7.94 0.30 3.98
CA ASP A 2 -8.99 1.23 3.51
C ASP A 2 -9.61 0.77 2.19
N LEU A 3 -8.78 0.21 1.29
CA LEU A 3 -9.25 -0.36 0.03
C LEU A 3 -8.44 -1.62 -0.32
N VAL A 4 -9.14 -2.60 -0.88
CA VAL A 4 -8.56 -3.79 -1.48
C VAL A 4 -9.07 -3.88 -2.91
N LEU A 5 -8.15 -3.94 -3.87
CA LEU A 5 -8.44 -4.12 -5.28
C LEU A 5 -8.18 -5.57 -5.65
N GLU A 6 -9.06 -6.13 -6.47
CA GLU A 6 -8.93 -7.46 -7.01
C GLU A 6 -9.19 -7.44 -8.52
N ASP A 7 -8.38 -8.18 -9.29
CA ASP A 7 -8.61 -8.40 -10.72
C ASP A 7 -9.26 -9.77 -11.01
N ASP A 8 -9.62 -10.01 -12.28
CA ASP A 8 -10.23 -11.28 -12.71
C ASP A 8 -9.32 -12.49 -12.49
N ALA A 9 -8.01 -12.29 -12.36
CA ALA A 9 -7.02 -13.32 -12.05
C ALA A 9 -6.84 -13.55 -10.54
N ARG A 10 -7.70 -12.94 -9.70
CA ARG A 10 -7.68 -13.02 -8.23
C ARG A 10 -6.42 -12.43 -7.60
N ASN A 11 -5.70 -11.57 -8.31
CA ASN A 11 -4.58 -10.82 -7.77
C ASN A 11 -5.08 -9.72 -6.85
N ILE A 12 -4.34 -9.44 -5.78
CA ILE A 12 -4.76 -8.53 -4.72
C ILE A 12 -3.76 -7.38 -4.59
N VAL A 13 -4.28 -6.15 -4.56
CA VAL A 13 -3.55 -4.94 -4.19
C VAL A 13 -4.24 -4.27 -3.01
N GLY A 14 -3.48 -3.96 -1.96
CA GLY A 14 -3.98 -3.24 -0.78
C GLY A 14 -3.60 -1.76 -0.81
N LEU A 15 -4.51 -0.90 -0.35
CA LEU A 15 -4.29 0.53 -0.20
C LEU A 15 -4.65 0.97 1.23
N GLU A 16 -3.76 1.72 1.86
CA GLU A 16 -4.07 2.57 3.01
C GLU A 16 -3.88 4.03 2.66
N VAL A 17 -4.62 4.92 3.30
CA VAL A 17 -4.53 6.36 3.16
C VAL A 17 -4.19 6.97 4.51
N LYS A 18 -3.22 7.90 4.51
CA LYS A 18 -2.79 8.62 5.70
C LYS A 18 -2.81 10.11 5.43
N SER A 19 -3.44 10.87 6.33
CA SER A 19 -3.41 12.34 6.34
C SER A 19 -2.13 12.91 6.96
N SER A 20 -1.05 12.12 7.03
CA SER A 20 0.25 12.50 7.59
C SER A 20 1.28 12.70 6.46
N ALA A 21 2.18 13.67 6.63
CA ALA A 21 3.32 13.86 5.73
C ALA A 21 4.46 12.86 5.99
N THR A 22 4.39 12.08 7.06
CA THR A 22 5.33 11.02 7.40
C THR A 22 4.63 9.67 7.45
N VAL A 23 5.37 8.63 7.06
CA VAL A 23 4.95 7.23 7.13
C VAL A 23 5.87 6.50 8.10
N GLN A 24 5.33 5.56 8.87
CA GLN A 24 6.07 4.71 9.79
C GLN A 24 5.80 3.23 9.49
N ALA A 25 6.64 2.34 10.03
CA ALA A 25 6.49 0.90 9.83
C ALA A 25 5.08 0.38 10.19
N ARG A 26 4.50 0.88 11.28
CA ARG A 26 3.15 0.48 11.73
C ARG A 26 2.04 0.82 10.73
N ASP A 27 2.26 1.79 9.84
CA ASP A 27 1.28 2.15 8.80
C ASP A 27 1.19 1.08 7.70
N PHE A 28 2.11 0.11 7.69
CA PHE A 28 2.08 -1.04 6.79
C PHE A 28 1.52 -2.31 7.43
N ALA A 29 1.22 -2.32 8.74
CA ALA A 29 0.83 -3.54 9.45
C ALA A 29 -0.41 -4.23 8.83
N GLY A 30 -1.39 -3.45 8.38
CA GLY A 30 -2.55 -3.98 7.66
C GLY A 30 -2.19 -4.62 6.31
N LEU A 31 -1.20 -4.06 5.60
CA LEU A 31 -0.75 -4.54 4.29
C LEU A 31 0.10 -5.80 4.45
N GLU A 32 0.91 -5.86 5.49
CA GLU A 32 1.67 -7.05 5.87
C GLU A 32 0.73 -8.20 6.23
N TYR A 33 -0.29 -7.93 7.03
CA TYR A 33 -1.33 -8.92 7.35
C TYR A 33 -2.05 -9.39 6.08
N LEU A 34 -2.48 -8.48 5.20
CA LEU A 34 -3.12 -8.82 3.93
C LEU A 34 -2.20 -9.67 3.04
N SER A 35 -0.92 -9.31 2.94
CA SER A 35 0.09 -10.09 2.21
C SER A 35 0.24 -11.49 2.79
N ALA A 36 0.25 -11.63 4.12
CA ALA A 36 0.39 -12.93 4.78
C ALA A 36 -0.79 -13.86 4.50
N VAL A 37 -2.03 -13.35 4.60
CA VAL A 37 -3.24 -14.18 4.42
C VAL A 37 -3.56 -14.48 2.95
N THR A 38 -3.06 -13.68 2.02
CA THR A 38 -3.33 -13.85 0.57
C THR A 38 -2.17 -14.44 -0.23
N GLY A 39 -0.96 -14.44 0.34
CA GLY A 39 0.21 -15.13 -0.18
C GLY A 39 0.67 -14.62 -1.55
N THR A 40 0.69 -15.50 -2.55
CA THR A 40 1.17 -15.20 -3.91
C THR A 40 0.19 -14.35 -4.72
N ARG A 41 -1.07 -14.27 -4.28
CA ARG A 41 -2.09 -13.37 -4.85
C ARG A 41 -1.78 -11.91 -4.52
N PHE A 42 -1.15 -11.63 -3.38
CA PHE A 42 -0.73 -10.27 -3.05
C PHE A 42 0.35 -9.79 -4.00
N LYS A 43 0.04 -8.75 -4.78
CA LYS A 43 0.98 -8.16 -5.73
C LYS A 43 1.63 -6.91 -5.15
N MET A 44 0.87 -6.08 -4.44
CA MET A 44 1.39 -4.82 -3.93
C MET A 44 0.56 -4.29 -2.77
N GLY A 45 1.22 -3.61 -1.84
CA GLY A 45 0.60 -2.75 -0.85
C GLY A 45 1.11 -1.32 -0.98
N VAL A 46 0.20 -0.35 -0.94
CA VAL A 46 0.52 1.07 -1.04
C VAL A 46 -0.09 1.83 0.14
N VAL A 47 0.73 2.67 0.78
CA VAL A 47 0.26 3.71 1.70
C VAL A 47 0.32 5.04 0.96
N LEU A 48 -0.84 5.64 0.67
CA LEU A 48 -0.92 7.01 0.17
C LEU A 48 -0.77 7.98 1.32
N TYR A 49 0.15 8.94 1.19
CA TYR A 49 0.48 9.88 2.26
C TYR A 49 0.75 11.29 1.74
N MET A 50 0.77 12.28 2.62
CA MET A 50 0.91 13.70 2.26
C MET A 50 2.37 14.17 2.09
N GLY A 51 3.32 13.23 2.00
CA GLY A 51 4.71 13.58 1.68
C GLY A 51 4.94 13.80 0.19
N LYS A 52 6.21 13.88 -0.19
CA LYS A 52 6.63 14.26 -1.55
C LYS A 52 7.40 13.19 -2.31
N ALA A 53 7.73 12.07 -1.67
CA ALA A 53 8.63 11.07 -2.24
C ALA A 53 7.95 9.70 -2.29
N ALA A 54 8.22 8.94 -3.34
CA ALA A 54 7.96 7.51 -3.33
C ALA A 54 9.02 6.82 -2.47
N VAL A 55 8.61 6.05 -1.48
CA VAL A 55 9.51 5.33 -0.57
C VAL A 55 9.18 3.85 -0.62
N ARG A 56 10.18 3.02 -0.88
CA ARG A 56 10.04 1.57 -0.82
C ARG A 56 10.26 1.10 0.61
N PHE A 57 9.27 0.40 1.18
CA PHE A 57 9.34 -0.10 2.55
C PHE A 57 9.65 -1.60 2.62
N GLY A 58 9.31 -2.35 1.56
CA GLY A 58 9.60 -3.77 1.47
C GLY A 58 9.49 -4.29 0.04
N PRO A 59 9.62 -5.61 -0.17
CA PRO A 59 9.62 -6.21 -1.51
C PRO A 59 8.43 -5.78 -2.37
N ARG A 60 7.24 -5.68 -1.74
CA ARG A 60 5.95 -5.35 -2.37
C ARG A 60 5.20 -4.21 -1.66
N LEU A 61 5.89 -3.40 -0.86
CA LEU A 61 5.28 -2.34 -0.04
C LEU A 61 5.88 -0.98 -0.36
N TRP A 62 5.01 -0.01 -0.60
CA TRP A 62 5.37 1.35 -1.00
C TRP A 62 4.59 2.39 -0.20
N ALA A 63 5.25 3.50 0.14
CA ALA A 63 4.56 4.75 0.41
C ALA A 63 4.64 5.62 -0.83
N LEU A 64 3.49 6.07 -1.33
CA LEU A 64 3.40 6.94 -2.50
C LEU A 64 2.76 8.27 -2.10
N PRO A 65 3.30 9.41 -2.57
CA PRO A 65 2.68 10.70 -2.28
C PRO A 65 1.29 10.72 -2.88
N LEU A 66 0.32 11.33 -2.20
CA LEU A 66 -1.07 11.40 -2.68
C LEU A 66 -1.09 11.96 -4.11
N SER A 67 -0.30 13.00 -4.41
CA SER A 67 -0.17 13.57 -5.75
C SER A 67 0.10 12.57 -6.89
N ALA A 68 0.59 11.36 -6.60
CA ALA A 68 0.82 10.31 -7.60
C ALA A 68 -0.47 9.76 -8.26
N LEU A 69 -1.68 10.02 -7.73
CA LEU A 69 -2.92 9.60 -8.44
C LEU A 69 -3.39 10.60 -9.52
N TRP A 70 -2.78 11.78 -9.61
CA TRP A 70 -3.21 12.89 -10.48
C TRP A 70 -2.17 13.21 -11.57
N ILE A 71 -1.46 12.18 -12.06
CA ILE A 71 -0.49 12.32 -13.15
C ILE A 71 -1.19 12.76 -14.44
#